data_AF-A0A0P5NA16-F1
#
_entry.id   AF-A0A0P5NA16-F1
#
_cell.length_a   1.000
_cell.length_b   1.000
_cell.length_c   1.000
_cell.angle_alpha   90.00
_cell.angle_beta   90.00
_cell.angle_gamma   90.00
#
_symmetry.space_group_name_H-M   'P 1'
#
loop_
_entity.id
_entity.type
_entity.pdbx_description
1 polymer ?
#
loop_
_entity_poly.entity_id
_entity_poly.type
_entity_poly.pdbx_seq_one_letter_code
_entity_poly.pdbx_strand_id
1 'polypeptide(L)'
;MAGMFNLIFSNRKATLNFLAVNFAIIVTWLVVFNRHPTDQEVRKDHVSSTTVCVDGHDTWTNNMKATESMSAEEMYRYLRWTNSTSCHNTVDFGFNIAVHKGVAAVDGHKAVCLDKHISPDMNNCLIYSFGINNEWAFDEAMAKYGCQVYSFDPSMNVSSHDRSEHIHFFDLGLDGENRLHPTKGWKMKTVSSVYEMLASRHGGSVLIDVLKIDIETSEFDAIPQMLHSGFLVDKVKQLVAEIHLEADDALDVLRHRVQILRNLEGEGFVRFTSRPNPFFDVPLDVSQYKKGPIPIDLAWYNSRYYPSVI
;
A
#
# COMPACT_ATOMS: atom_id res chain seq x y z
N MET A 1 -30.94 -34.26 68.19
CA MET A 1 -30.06 -34.05 67.03
C MET A 1 -30.21 -35.20 66.02
N ALA A 2 -31.29 -35.21 65.24
CA ALA A 2 -31.47 -36.17 64.12
C ALA A 2 -32.23 -35.57 62.92
N GLY A 3 -32.47 -34.24 62.92
CA GLY A 3 -33.21 -33.54 61.86
C GLY A 3 -32.36 -32.70 60.90
N MET A 4 -31.05 -32.52 61.17
CA MET A 4 -30.18 -31.62 60.39
C MET A 4 -29.23 -32.34 59.42
N PHE A 5 -29.12 -33.67 59.50
CA PHE A 5 -28.28 -34.47 58.59
C PHE A 5 -29.00 -34.93 57.30
N ASN A 6 -30.33 -35.01 57.29
CA ASN A 6 -31.09 -35.44 56.11
C ASN A 6 -31.31 -34.33 55.06
N LEU A 7 -31.19 -33.04 55.41
CA LEU A 7 -31.29 -31.95 54.43
C LEU A 7 -30.01 -31.77 53.60
N ILE A 8 -28.83 -32.09 54.15
CA ILE A 8 -27.54 -31.88 53.47
C ILE A 8 -27.25 -32.98 52.44
N PHE A 9 -27.69 -34.23 52.68
CA PHE A 9 -27.53 -35.34 51.73
C PHE A 9 -28.50 -35.29 50.54
N SER A 10 -29.72 -34.78 50.75
CA SER A 10 -30.69 -34.59 49.65
C SER A 10 -30.19 -33.54 48.65
N ASN A 11 -29.58 -32.46 49.15
CA ASN A 11 -29.12 -31.36 48.31
C ASN A 11 -27.92 -31.74 47.42
N ARG A 12 -26.96 -32.55 47.90
CA ARG A 12 -25.81 -32.99 47.08
C ARG A 12 -26.19 -33.99 45.98
N LYS A 13 -27.17 -34.87 46.19
CA LYS A 13 -27.68 -35.78 45.13
C LYS A 13 -28.46 -35.01 44.05
N ALA A 14 -29.21 -33.98 44.45
CA ALA A 14 -29.92 -33.12 43.51
C ALA A 14 -28.94 -32.32 42.61
N THR A 15 -27.86 -31.76 43.17
CA THR A 15 -26.86 -31.01 42.37
C THR A 15 -26.07 -31.92 41.43
N LEU A 16 -25.72 -33.14 41.86
CA LEU A 16 -24.99 -34.10 41.02
C LEU A 16 -25.85 -34.63 39.86
N ASN A 17 -27.14 -34.88 40.11
CA ASN A 17 -28.09 -35.26 39.07
C ASN A 17 -28.35 -34.12 38.08
N PHE A 18 -28.39 -32.86 38.55
CA PHE A 18 -28.56 -31.69 37.67
C PHE A 18 -27.36 -31.48 36.74
N LEU A 19 -26.14 -31.69 37.23
CA LEU A 19 -24.90 -31.64 36.44
C LEU A 19 -24.81 -32.78 35.41
N ALA A 20 -25.19 -34.00 35.80
CA ALA A 20 -25.18 -35.16 34.89
C ALA A 20 -26.22 -35.04 33.76
N VAL A 21 -27.42 -34.51 34.05
CA VAL A 21 -28.47 -34.28 33.04
C VAL A 21 -28.06 -33.16 32.08
N ASN A 22 -27.44 -32.07 32.56
CA ASN A 22 -26.94 -31.01 31.68
C ASN A 22 -25.79 -31.47 30.78
N PHE A 23 -24.87 -32.30 31.30
CA PHE A 23 -23.79 -32.87 30.49
C PHE A 23 -24.32 -33.84 29.41
N ALA A 24 -25.32 -34.67 29.75
CA ALA A 24 -25.97 -35.56 28.79
C ALA A 24 -26.70 -34.79 27.67
N ILE A 25 -27.39 -33.70 27.99
CA ILE A 25 -28.08 -32.85 26.99
C ILE A 25 -27.08 -32.19 26.03
N ILE A 26 -25.94 -31.69 26.53
CA ILE A 26 -24.90 -31.05 25.72
C ILE A 26 -24.22 -32.06 24.77
N VAL A 27 -23.90 -33.26 25.27
CA VAL A 27 -23.30 -34.33 24.44
C VAL A 27 -24.30 -34.84 23.40
N THR A 28 -25.58 -34.95 23.74
CA THR A 28 -26.62 -35.36 22.77
C THR A 28 -26.85 -34.29 21.71
N TRP A 29 -26.75 -33.00 22.06
CA TRP A 29 -26.76 -31.90 21.08
C TRP A 29 -25.56 -31.94 20.13
N LEU A 30 -24.36 -32.19 20.65
CA LEU A 30 -23.14 -32.30 19.83
C LEU A 30 -23.11 -33.55 18.93
N VAL A 31 -23.82 -34.62 19.28
CA VAL A 31 -23.87 -35.86 18.46
C VAL A 31 -25.03 -35.84 17.46
N VAL A 32 -26.17 -35.20 17.78
CA VAL A 32 -27.35 -35.18 16.90
C VAL A 32 -27.29 -34.05 15.87
N PHE A 33 -26.73 -32.88 16.21
CA PHE A 33 -26.69 -31.72 15.31
C PHE A 33 -25.39 -31.57 14.52
N ASN A 34 -24.40 -32.45 14.73
CA ASN A 34 -23.12 -32.42 14.03
C ASN A 34 -23.01 -33.55 12.99
N ARG A 35 -24.07 -33.75 12.19
CA ARG A 35 -24.02 -34.56 10.97
C ARG A 35 -23.61 -33.68 9.80
N HIS A 36 -22.42 -33.95 9.26
CA HIS A 36 -21.98 -33.47 7.95
C HIS A 36 -23.00 -33.87 6.86
N PRO A 37 -23.46 -32.96 6.00
CA PRO A 37 -24.10 -33.32 4.74
C PRO A 37 -23.03 -33.74 3.74
N THR A 38 -23.22 -34.95 3.20
CA THR A 38 -22.52 -35.50 2.04
C THR A 38 -22.96 -34.82 0.73
N ASP A 39 -22.04 -34.79 -0.23
CA ASP A 39 -22.04 -34.16 -1.56
C ASP A 39 -23.32 -34.07 -2.40
N GLN A 40 -23.26 -33.08 -3.31
CA GLN A 40 -24.08 -32.67 -4.47
C GLN A 40 -25.01 -31.48 -4.20
N GLU A 41 -24.96 -30.35 -4.91
CA GLU A 41 -24.75 -30.14 -6.35
C GLU A 41 -24.31 -28.68 -6.64
N VAL A 42 -23.59 -28.50 -7.74
CA VAL A 42 -22.93 -27.28 -8.23
C VAL A 42 -23.88 -26.07 -8.36
N ARG A 43 -23.51 -24.93 -7.74
CA ARG A 43 -23.83 -23.59 -8.27
C ARG A 43 -22.57 -22.73 -8.24
N LYS A 44 -22.01 -22.51 -9.44
CA LYS A 44 -20.89 -21.61 -9.71
C LYS A 44 -21.36 -20.18 -9.49
N ASP A 45 -20.77 -19.51 -8.50
CA ASP A 45 -20.59 -18.05 -8.50
C ASP A 45 -19.23 -17.79 -7.84
N HIS A 46 -18.16 -17.99 -8.61
CA HIS A 46 -16.81 -17.57 -8.24
C HIS A 46 -16.72 -16.05 -8.37
N VAL A 47 -16.86 -15.32 -7.28
CA VAL A 47 -16.22 -14.00 -7.16
C VAL A 47 -14.80 -14.27 -6.65
N SER A 48 -13.90 -14.52 -7.60
CA SER A 48 -12.47 -14.62 -7.34
C SER A 48 -11.93 -13.21 -7.12
N SER A 49 -11.97 -12.73 -5.87
CA SER A 49 -11.03 -11.70 -5.41
C SER A 49 -9.68 -12.39 -5.24
N THR A 50 -9.03 -12.61 -6.37
CA THR A 50 -7.64 -13.01 -6.45
C THR A 50 -6.93 -11.83 -7.06
N THR A 51 -6.08 -11.17 -6.27
CA THR A 51 -4.87 -10.55 -6.80
C THR A 51 -4.33 -11.50 -7.86
N VAL A 52 -4.47 -11.13 -9.13
CA VAL A 52 -3.89 -11.92 -10.21
C VAL A 52 -2.39 -11.79 -10.00
N CYS A 53 -1.78 -12.78 -9.35
CA CYS A 53 -0.38 -13.06 -9.55
C CYS A 53 -0.26 -13.27 -11.06
N VAL A 54 0.28 -12.26 -11.75
CA VAL A 54 0.61 -12.38 -13.15
C VAL A 54 1.71 -13.42 -13.19
N ASP A 55 1.35 -14.65 -13.54
CA ASP A 55 2.28 -15.76 -13.72
C ASP A 55 3.45 -15.29 -14.58
N GLY A 56 4.65 -15.79 -14.33
CA GLY A 56 5.89 -15.51 -15.09
C GLY A 56 5.85 -15.88 -16.58
N HIS A 57 4.65 -16.10 -17.14
CA HIS A 57 4.32 -16.36 -18.53
C HIS A 57 3.37 -15.30 -19.14
N ASP A 58 3.08 -14.17 -18.49
CA ASP A 58 2.33 -13.09 -19.16
C ASP A 58 3.22 -12.37 -20.18
N THR A 59 3.15 -12.83 -21.44
CA THR A 59 3.82 -12.20 -22.58
C THR A 59 3.11 -10.92 -23.03
N TRP A 60 2.09 -10.43 -22.31
CA TRP A 60 1.35 -9.24 -22.72
C TRP A 60 2.24 -8.00 -22.87
N THR A 61 3.29 -7.88 -22.05
CA THR A 61 4.31 -6.83 -22.18
C THR A 61 5.02 -6.85 -23.53
N ASN A 62 5.20 -8.02 -24.15
CA ASN A 62 5.84 -8.15 -25.47
C ASN A 62 4.98 -7.59 -26.61
N ASN A 63 3.68 -7.42 -26.38
CA ASN A 63 2.72 -6.92 -27.37
C ASN A 63 2.07 -5.60 -26.92
N MET A 64 2.70 -4.90 -25.96
CA MET A 64 2.13 -3.68 -25.41
C MET A 64 2.16 -2.57 -26.46
N LYS A 65 0.98 -2.02 -26.78
CA LYS A 65 0.83 -0.98 -27.80
C LYS A 65 1.53 0.31 -27.40
N ALA A 66 1.73 1.20 -28.38
CA ALA A 66 2.08 2.58 -28.09
C ALA A 66 0.92 3.27 -27.33
N THR A 67 1.22 4.09 -26.33
CA THR A 67 0.23 4.58 -25.35
C THR A 67 -0.91 5.36 -26.02
N GLU A 68 -0.59 6.13 -27.07
CA GLU A 68 -1.55 6.88 -27.89
C GLU A 68 -2.63 5.99 -28.55
N SER A 69 -2.32 4.70 -28.73
CA SER A 69 -3.19 3.72 -29.39
C SER A 69 -3.86 2.74 -28.41
N MET A 70 -3.56 2.84 -27.10
CA MET A 70 -4.17 1.98 -26.08
C MET A 70 -5.64 2.33 -25.85
N SER A 71 -6.46 1.31 -25.62
CA SER A 71 -7.79 1.45 -25.02
C SER A 71 -7.69 1.69 -23.51
N ALA A 72 -8.80 2.11 -22.88
CA ALA A 72 -8.86 2.21 -21.42
C ALA A 72 -8.54 0.87 -20.74
N GLU A 73 -9.06 -0.23 -21.27
CA GLU A 73 -8.83 -1.56 -20.72
C GLU A 73 -7.37 -2.01 -20.82
N GLU A 74 -6.68 -1.68 -21.93
CA GLU A 74 -5.25 -1.94 -22.08
C GLU A 74 -4.42 -1.11 -21.07
N MET A 75 -4.84 0.13 -20.79
CA MET A 75 -4.21 0.98 -19.78
C MET A 75 -4.43 0.46 -18.36
N TYR A 76 -5.64 0.01 -18.02
CA TYR A 76 -5.89 -0.62 -16.72
C TYR A 76 -5.11 -1.92 -16.55
N ARG A 77 -4.95 -2.71 -17.62
CA ARG A 77 -4.08 -3.89 -17.61
C ARG A 77 -2.62 -3.51 -17.37
N TYR A 78 -2.13 -2.42 -17.99
CA TYR A 78 -0.79 -1.88 -17.73
C TYR A 78 -0.61 -1.46 -16.27
N LEU A 79 -1.58 -0.74 -15.71
CA LEU A 79 -1.51 -0.24 -14.34
C LEU A 79 -1.45 -1.39 -13.33
N ARG A 80 -2.15 -2.50 -13.59
CA ARG A 80 -2.14 -3.69 -12.73
C ARG A 80 -0.95 -4.63 -12.95
N TRP A 81 -0.20 -4.44 -14.03
CA TRP A 81 0.95 -5.28 -14.34
C TRP A 81 2.11 -4.99 -13.37
N THR A 82 2.90 -6.04 -13.09
CA THR A 82 4.13 -5.94 -12.30
C THR A 82 5.11 -7.04 -12.72
N ASN A 83 6.41 -6.76 -12.57
CA ASN A 83 7.47 -7.77 -12.61
C ASN A 83 7.71 -8.28 -11.17
N SER A 84 6.73 -8.96 -10.58
CA SER A 84 6.75 -9.34 -9.16
C SER A 84 7.90 -10.26 -8.76
N THR A 85 8.48 -10.99 -9.73
CA THR A 85 9.63 -11.86 -9.50
C THR A 85 10.97 -11.11 -9.53
N SER A 86 11.00 -9.84 -9.92
CA SER A 86 12.23 -9.05 -10.01
C SER A 86 12.81 -8.64 -8.66
N CYS A 87 11.96 -8.53 -7.62
CA CYS A 87 12.40 -8.39 -6.24
C CYS A 87 12.10 -9.69 -5.49
N HIS A 88 13.14 -10.38 -5.02
CA HIS A 88 12.96 -11.68 -4.35
C HIS A 88 12.46 -11.54 -2.92
N ASN A 89 12.77 -10.44 -2.25
CA ASN A 89 12.39 -10.16 -0.87
C ASN A 89 11.57 -8.87 -0.75
N THR A 90 10.34 -8.90 -1.25
CA THR A 90 9.39 -7.78 -1.09
C THR A 90 8.73 -7.85 0.29
N VAL A 91 8.81 -6.76 1.06
CA VAL A 91 8.23 -6.67 2.41
C VAL A 91 7.37 -5.40 2.54
N ASP A 92 6.22 -5.54 3.19
CA ASP A 92 5.35 -4.41 3.50
C ASP A 92 5.76 -3.75 4.82
N PHE A 93 6.00 -2.44 4.75
CA PHE A 93 6.26 -1.61 5.92
C PHE A 93 5.02 -0.80 6.27
N GLY A 94 4.69 -0.78 7.57
CA GLY A 94 3.45 -0.22 8.08
C GLY A 94 2.28 -1.18 7.91
N PHE A 95 1.24 -0.99 8.72
CA PHE A 95 -0.10 -1.53 8.47
C PHE A 95 -1.10 -0.87 9.42
N ASN A 96 -2.29 -0.61 8.91
CA ASN A 96 -3.51 -0.41 9.68
C ASN A 96 -4.59 -1.32 9.15
N ILE A 97 -5.61 -1.60 9.97
CA ILE A 97 -6.83 -2.26 9.49
C ILE A 97 -7.92 -1.20 9.41
N ALA A 98 -8.33 -0.89 8.19
CA ALA A 98 -9.43 0.02 7.93
C ALA A 98 -10.67 -0.76 7.47
N VAL A 99 -11.85 -0.21 7.79
CA VAL A 99 -13.13 -0.77 7.37
C VAL A 99 -13.87 0.27 6.55
N HIS A 100 -14.05 0.01 5.26
CA HIS A 100 -14.80 0.88 4.35
C HIS A 100 -15.91 0.09 3.66
N LYS A 101 -17.16 0.59 3.74
CA LYS A 101 -18.35 -0.03 3.11
C LYS A 101 -18.50 -1.54 3.40
N GLY A 102 -18.08 -1.98 4.59
CA GLY A 102 -18.17 -3.38 5.02
C GLY A 102 -16.99 -4.28 4.60
N VAL A 103 -16.00 -3.73 3.88
CA VAL A 103 -14.73 -4.41 3.57
C VAL A 103 -13.71 -4.02 4.64
N ALA A 104 -13.17 -5.02 5.34
CA ALA A 104 -12.03 -4.84 6.24
C ALA A 104 -10.75 -5.23 5.48
N ALA A 105 -9.83 -4.29 5.31
CA ALA A 105 -8.58 -4.53 4.58
C ALA A 105 -7.41 -3.78 5.21
N VAL A 106 -6.20 -4.18 4.80
CA VAL A 106 -4.96 -3.54 5.22
C VAL A 106 -4.77 -2.22 4.48
N ASP A 107 -4.37 -1.20 5.21
CA ASP A 107 -4.11 0.16 4.71
C ASP A 107 -2.80 0.71 5.30
N GLY A 108 -2.32 1.85 4.81
CA GLY A 108 -1.15 2.57 5.34
C GLY A 108 0.19 1.83 5.19
N HIS A 109 0.21 0.70 4.47
CA HIS A 109 1.39 -0.10 4.21
C HIS A 109 1.94 0.19 2.82
N LYS A 110 3.26 0.19 2.65
CA LYS A 110 3.90 0.29 1.32
C LYS A 110 4.97 -0.79 1.16
N ALA A 111 5.08 -1.33 -0.04
CA ALA A 111 5.99 -2.43 -0.38
C ALA A 111 7.41 -1.91 -0.63
N VAL A 112 8.40 -2.49 0.05
CA VAL A 112 9.82 -2.17 -0.08
C VAL A 112 10.59 -3.43 -0.46
N CYS A 113 11.49 -3.33 -1.43
CA CYS A 113 12.38 -4.41 -1.81
C CYS A 113 13.57 -4.48 -0.85
N LEU A 114 13.78 -5.63 -0.22
CA LEU A 114 14.87 -5.90 0.73
C LEU A 114 15.95 -6.82 0.15
N ASP A 115 16.08 -6.85 -1.17
CA ASP A 115 17.19 -7.53 -1.83
C ASP A 115 18.52 -6.83 -1.52
N LYS A 116 19.60 -7.60 -1.39
CA LYS A 116 20.89 -7.20 -0.80
C LYS A 116 21.47 -5.85 -1.28
N HIS A 117 21.26 -5.46 -2.54
CA HIS A 117 21.86 -4.25 -3.12
C HIS A 117 20.96 -3.02 -3.12
N ILE A 118 19.65 -3.22 -2.93
CA ILE A 118 18.66 -2.15 -2.99
C ILE A 118 17.97 -1.91 -1.65
N SER A 119 18.03 -2.88 -0.74
CA SER A 119 17.49 -2.79 0.61
C SER A 119 17.96 -1.51 1.29
N PRO A 120 17.08 -0.82 2.02
CA PRO A 120 17.51 0.16 3.01
C PRO A 120 18.47 -0.51 4.00
N ASP A 121 19.58 0.16 4.32
CA ASP A 121 20.52 -0.32 5.33
C ASP A 121 19.91 -0.13 6.71
N MET A 122 19.68 -1.22 7.45
CA MET A 122 19.10 -1.17 8.80
C MET A 122 19.92 -0.23 9.71
N ASN A 123 19.24 0.68 10.42
CA ASN A 123 19.82 1.76 11.23
C ASN A 123 20.65 2.83 10.48
N ASN A 124 20.70 2.80 9.15
CA ASN A 124 21.44 3.77 8.35
C ASN A 124 20.80 4.00 6.98
N CYS A 125 19.52 4.37 7.00
CA CYS A 125 18.71 4.62 5.81
C CYS A 125 18.02 5.98 5.87
N LEU A 126 17.74 6.55 4.69
CA LEU A 126 17.07 7.83 4.52
C LEU A 126 15.75 7.64 3.77
N ILE A 127 14.65 8.06 4.38
CA ILE A 127 13.30 7.91 3.85
C ILE A 127 12.66 9.27 3.70
N TYR A 128 12.11 9.55 2.52
CA TYR A 128 11.26 10.71 2.28
C TYR A 128 9.82 10.21 2.09
N SER A 129 8.87 10.77 2.83
CA SER A 129 7.48 10.33 2.87
C SER A 129 6.56 11.54 2.65
N PHE A 130 6.05 11.71 1.43
CA PHE A 130 5.19 12.83 1.06
C PHE A 130 3.71 12.43 1.07
N GLY A 131 2.89 13.35 1.61
CA GLY A 131 1.46 13.21 1.79
C GLY A 131 1.12 12.09 2.77
N ILE A 132 1.39 12.34 4.05
CA ILE A 132 1.14 11.36 5.09
C ILE A 132 -0.27 11.46 5.67
N ASN A 133 -0.94 12.62 5.61
CA ASN A 133 -2.31 12.87 6.06
C ASN A 133 -2.67 12.22 7.41
N ASN A 134 -1.79 12.30 8.41
CA ASN A 134 -1.88 11.62 9.71
C ASN A 134 -1.83 10.08 9.69
N GLU A 135 -1.62 9.46 8.53
CA GLU A 135 -1.29 8.05 8.37
C GLU A 135 0.23 7.84 8.58
N TRP A 136 0.59 7.44 9.80
CA TRP A 136 1.98 7.31 10.24
C TRP A 136 2.52 5.87 10.15
N ALA A 137 1.71 4.88 9.75
CA ALA A 137 2.08 3.48 9.90
C ALA A 137 3.37 3.10 9.14
N PHE A 138 3.51 3.52 7.87
CA PHE A 138 4.72 3.32 7.08
C PHE A 138 5.93 4.02 7.71
N ASP A 139 5.78 5.31 8.04
CA ASP A 139 6.82 6.16 8.60
C ASP A 139 7.35 5.62 9.94
N GLU A 140 6.46 5.16 10.82
CA GLU A 140 6.82 4.55 12.10
C GLU A 140 7.49 3.19 11.92
N ALA A 141 7.06 2.38 10.94
CA ALA A 141 7.71 1.11 10.62
C ALA A 141 9.14 1.31 10.10
N MET A 142 9.36 2.30 9.22
CA MET A 142 10.70 2.64 8.72
C MET A 142 11.59 3.27 9.79
N ALA A 143 11.04 4.10 10.67
CA ALA A 143 11.76 4.62 11.84
C ALA A 143 12.17 3.50 12.80
N LYS A 144 11.29 2.51 13.02
CA LYS A 144 11.59 1.31 13.82
C LYS A 144 12.64 0.40 13.17
N TYR A 145 12.72 0.41 11.84
CA TYR A 145 13.82 -0.21 11.09
C TYR A 145 15.15 0.55 11.25
N GLY A 146 15.11 1.72 11.89
CA GLY A 146 16.25 2.56 12.23
C GLY A 146 16.56 3.64 11.20
N CYS A 147 15.67 3.89 10.24
CA CYS A 147 15.88 4.95 9.26
C CYS A 147 15.66 6.35 9.85
N GLN A 148 16.27 7.35 9.22
CA GLN A 148 15.87 8.75 9.35
C GLN A 148 14.74 9.02 8.36
N VAL A 149 13.55 9.37 8.86
CA VAL A 149 12.33 9.55 8.09
C VAL A 149 11.96 11.03 8.08
N TYR A 150 11.89 11.60 6.88
CA TYR A 150 11.43 12.96 6.65
C TYR A 150 10.03 12.87 6.05
N SER A 151 9.04 13.27 6.84
CA SER A 151 7.62 13.20 6.48
C SER A 151 7.11 14.59 6.11
N PHE A 152 6.30 14.69 5.06
CA PHE A 152 5.89 15.97 4.49
C PHE A 152 4.40 15.96 4.22
N ASP A 153 3.67 16.93 4.75
CA ASP A 153 2.27 17.12 4.39
C ASP A 153 1.80 18.54 4.74
N PRO A 154 1.34 19.35 3.77
CA PRO A 154 0.88 20.70 4.06
C PRO A 154 -0.59 20.78 4.53
N SER A 155 -1.32 19.67 4.47
CA SER A 155 -2.75 19.58 4.79
C SER A 155 -3.03 19.28 6.27
N MET A 156 -2.04 18.76 7.00
CA MET A 156 -2.19 18.33 8.40
C MET A 156 -2.44 19.47 9.40
N ASN A 157 -2.26 20.73 8.96
CA ASN A 157 -2.55 21.91 9.78
C ASN A 157 -1.76 21.96 11.10
N VAL A 158 -0.52 21.45 11.05
CA VAL A 158 0.47 21.49 12.14
C VAL A 158 1.79 22.00 11.60
N SER A 159 2.53 22.77 12.38
CA SER A 159 3.83 23.29 11.96
C SER A 159 4.89 22.18 11.89
N SER A 160 5.92 22.35 11.08
CA SER A 160 7.09 21.47 11.05
C SER A 160 7.67 21.23 12.45
N HIS A 161 7.95 19.98 12.79
CA HIS A 161 8.45 19.57 14.11
C HIS A 161 9.11 18.19 14.02
N ASP A 162 9.98 17.88 14.98
CA ASP A 162 10.48 16.51 15.14
C ASP A 162 9.44 15.72 15.93
N ARG A 163 8.85 14.68 15.32
CA ARG A 163 7.86 13.79 15.96
C ARG A 163 8.55 12.78 16.88
N SER A 164 9.74 12.34 16.50
CA SER A 164 10.63 11.47 17.29
C SER A 164 12.09 11.72 16.92
N GLU A 165 13.02 10.97 17.52
CA GLU A 165 14.44 10.99 17.14
C GLU A 165 14.67 10.61 15.66
N HIS A 166 13.78 9.80 15.09
CA HIS A 166 13.90 9.26 13.74
C HIS A 166 12.88 9.82 12.75
N ILE A 167 11.88 10.59 13.21
CA ILE A 167 10.81 11.11 12.36
C ILE A 167 10.75 12.64 12.46
N HIS A 168 10.95 13.29 11.32
CA HIS A 168 10.98 14.74 11.17
C HIS A 168 9.86 15.18 10.23
N PHE A 169 8.88 15.92 10.76
CA PHE A 169 7.74 16.37 9.98
C PHE A 169 7.93 17.79 9.43
N PHE A 170 7.48 18.00 8.20
CA PHE A 170 7.50 19.30 7.53
C PHE A 170 6.13 19.65 6.91
N ASP A 171 5.68 20.87 7.20
CA ASP A 171 4.50 21.50 6.59
C ASP A 171 4.86 21.99 5.17
N LEU A 172 5.05 21.04 4.26
CA LEU A 172 5.44 21.23 2.85
C LEU A 172 4.76 20.17 1.98
N GLY A 173 4.27 20.57 0.81
CA GLY A 173 3.81 19.65 -0.23
C GLY A 173 4.86 19.42 -1.32
N LEU A 174 4.72 18.29 -2.02
CA LEU A 174 5.52 17.95 -3.20
C LEU A 174 4.79 18.32 -4.48
N ASP A 175 5.53 18.85 -5.44
CA ASP A 175 4.98 19.32 -6.71
C ASP A 175 6.06 19.42 -7.80
N GLY A 176 5.64 19.68 -9.04
CA GLY A 176 6.52 19.93 -10.18
C GLY A 176 7.20 21.30 -10.15
N GLU A 177 6.88 22.18 -9.21
CA GLU A 177 7.58 23.46 -9.05
C GLU A 177 7.51 24.02 -7.61
N ASN A 178 8.39 24.96 -7.30
CA ASN A 178 8.35 25.69 -6.05
C ASN A 178 7.29 26.80 -6.13
N ARG A 179 6.16 26.63 -5.44
CA ARG A 179 5.02 27.57 -5.49
C ARG A 179 4.20 27.58 -4.22
N LEU A 180 3.27 28.52 -4.13
CA LEU A 180 2.11 28.38 -3.24
C LEU A 180 1.01 27.66 -4.03
N HIS A 181 0.40 26.64 -3.43
CA HIS A 181 -0.73 25.96 -4.04
C HIS A 181 -1.85 26.97 -4.32
N PRO A 182 -2.35 27.07 -5.57
CA PRO A 182 -3.14 28.22 -6.02
C PRO A 182 -4.44 28.42 -5.22
N THR A 183 -5.03 27.33 -4.73
CA THR A 183 -6.32 27.36 -4.01
C THR A 183 -6.21 27.09 -2.51
N LYS A 184 -5.09 26.51 -2.05
CA LYS A 184 -4.91 26.07 -0.67
C LYS A 184 -3.90 26.92 0.10
N GLY A 185 -3.03 27.66 -0.60
CA GLY A 185 -1.95 28.43 0.01
C GLY A 185 -0.83 27.57 0.60
N TRP A 186 -0.84 26.26 0.37
CA TRP A 186 0.20 25.33 0.82
C TRP A 186 1.54 25.64 0.18
N LYS A 187 2.63 25.51 0.94
CA LYS A 187 3.98 25.66 0.40
C LYS A 187 4.37 24.38 -0.34
N MET A 188 4.41 24.46 -1.65
CA MET A 188 4.77 23.37 -2.53
C MET A 188 6.23 23.49 -2.96
N LYS A 189 6.94 22.37 -3.04
CA LYS A 189 8.34 22.31 -3.46
C LYS A 189 8.58 21.14 -4.40
N THR A 190 9.58 21.29 -5.26
CA THR A 190 10.18 20.13 -5.94
C THR A 190 10.97 19.29 -4.94
N VAL A 191 11.14 17.99 -5.23
CA VAL A 191 11.93 17.11 -4.36
C VAL A 191 13.38 17.59 -4.24
N SER A 192 13.97 18.14 -5.32
CA SER A 192 15.36 18.64 -5.31
C SER A 192 15.51 19.81 -4.34
N SER A 193 14.53 20.72 -4.31
CA SER A 193 14.47 21.85 -3.38
C SER A 193 14.35 21.37 -1.93
N VAL A 194 13.55 20.34 -1.68
CA VAL A 194 13.44 19.71 -0.35
C VAL A 194 14.75 19.04 0.06
N TYR A 195 15.39 18.30 -0.85
CA TYR A 195 16.66 17.63 -0.60
C TYR A 195 17.79 18.63 -0.28
N GLU A 196 17.90 19.72 -1.03
CA GLU A 196 18.87 20.79 -0.77
C GLU A 196 18.62 21.46 0.59
N MET A 197 17.35 21.73 0.94
CA MET A 197 16.97 22.29 2.24
C MET A 197 17.40 21.40 3.41
N LEU A 198 17.38 20.08 3.23
CA LEU A 198 17.68 19.10 4.26
C LEU A 198 19.11 18.55 4.23
N ALA A 199 19.92 19.00 3.26
CA ALA A 199 21.30 18.54 3.10
C ALA A 199 22.17 18.72 4.35
N SER A 200 21.87 19.70 5.22
CA SER A 200 22.56 19.89 6.50
C SER A 200 22.19 18.87 7.57
N ARG A 201 21.04 18.19 7.44
CA ARG A 201 20.57 17.17 8.39
C ARG A 201 21.05 15.77 8.02
N HIS A 202 20.91 15.37 6.76
CA HIS A 202 21.29 14.01 6.31
C HIS A 202 22.58 13.97 5.47
N GLY A 203 23.15 15.12 5.08
CA GLY A 203 24.30 15.19 4.18
C GLY A 203 23.91 15.25 2.69
N GLY A 204 24.52 16.15 1.92
CA GLY A 204 24.14 16.43 0.53
C GLY A 204 24.48 15.34 -0.51
N SER A 205 25.14 14.26 -0.10
CA SER A 205 25.50 13.13 -0.97
C SER A 205 24.73 11.84 -0.68
N VAL A 206 23.94 11.79 0.40
CA VAL A 206 23.23 10.57 0.83
C VAL A 206 22.08 10.24 -0.12
N LEU A 207 21.97 8.98 -0.52
CA LEU A 207 20.86 8.50 -1.34
C LEU A 207 19.59 8.37 -0.48
N ILE A 208 18.43 8.62 -1.09
CA ILE A 208 17.13 8.29 -0.51
C ILE A 208 16.89 6.81 -0.79
N ASP A 209 16.81 5.99 0.27
CA ASP A 209 16.56 4.56 0.16
C ASP A 209 15.15 4.27 -0.31
N VAL A 210 14.16 4.99 0.25
CA VAL A 210 12.77 4.93 -0.20
C VAL A 210 12.18 6.34 -0.26
N LEU A 211 11.67 6.69 -1.43
CA LEU A 211 10.81 7.85 -1.65
C LEU A 211 9.37 7.35 -1.71
N LYS A 212 8.57 7.66 -0.67
CA LYS A 212 7.13 7.43 -0.62
C LYS A 212 6.38 8.66 -1.09
N ILE A 213 5.44 8.50 -2.02
CA ILE A 213 4.59 9.56 -2.55
C ILE A 213 3.12 9.16 -2.49
N ASP A 214 2.28 10.01 -1.91
CA ASP A 214 0.84 9.84 -1.81
C ASP A 214 0.20 11.22 -1.74
N ILE A 215 0.11 11.93 -2.89
CA ILE A 215 -0.01 13.41 -2.94
C ILE A 215 -1.18 13.90 -3.80
N GLU A 216 -2.23 13.09 -3.91
CA GLU A 216 -3.55 13.50 -4.42
C GLU A 216 -3.47 14.18 -5.80
N THR A 217 -3.07 13.43 -6.81
CA THR A 217 -2.90 13.82 -8.24
C THR A 217 -1.68 14.68 -8.58
N SER A 218 -1.00 15.25 -7.58
CA SER A 218 0.25 16.01 -7.80
C SER A 218 1.40 15.11 -8.28
N GLU A 219 1.23 13.78 -8.28
CA GLU A 219 2.19 12.82 -8.84
C GLU A 219 2.50 13.12 -10.32
N PHE A 220 1.48 13.56 -11.07
CA PHE A 220 1.60 13.81 -12.51
C PHE A 220 2.33 15.10 -12.87
N ASP A 221 2.58 15.97 -11.89
CA ASP A 221 3.49 17.11 -12.03
C ASP A 221 4.87 16.81 -11.42
N ALA A 222 4.89 16.16 -10.25
CA ALA A 222 6.12 15.85 -9.52
C ALA A 222 7.00 14.82 -10.24
N ILE A 223 6.45 13.68 -10.68
CA ILE A 223 7.22 12.60 -11.31
C ILE A 223 7.93 13.09 -12.58
N PRO A 224 7.25 13.75 -13.54
CA PRO A 224 7.93 14.29 -14.71
C PRO A 224 9.05 15.27 -14.38
N GLN A 225 8.85 16.14 -13.37
CA GLN A 225 9.90 17.06 -12.94
C GLN A 225 11.10 16.33 -12.33
N MET A 226 10.86 15.31 -11.51
CA MET A 226 11.91 14.50 -10.89
C MET A 226 12.71 13.70 -11.94
N LEU A 227 12.06 13.22 -12.99
CA LEU A 227 12.72 12.58 -14.14
C LEU A 227 13.52 13.61 -14.94
N HIS A 228 12.90 14.74 -15.30
CA HIS A 228 13.55 15.80 -16.09
C HIS A 228 14.80 16.36 -15.42
N SER A 229 14.77 16.54 -14.10
CA SER A 229 15.92 17.04 -13.33
C SER A 229 17.00 15.98 -13.06
N GLY A 230 16.76 14.72 -13.42
CA GLY A 230 17.64 13.58 -13.10
C GLY A 230 17.59 13.14 -11.63
N PHE A 231 16.88 13.86 -10.76
CA PHE A 231 16.85 13.59 -9.33
C PHE A 231 16.43 12.16 -9.00
N LEU A 232 15.36 11.68 -9.65
CA LEU A 232 14.82 10.35 -9.40
C LEU A 232 15.89 9.27 -9.69
N VAL A 233 16.57 9.38 -10.83
CA VAL A 233 17.60 8.44 -11.27
C VAL A 233 18.88 8.53 -10.43
N ASP A 234 19.27 9.74 -10.01
CA ASP A 234 20.55 10.00 -9.32
C ASP A 234 20.48 9.89 -7.80
N LYS A 235 19.30 10.00 -7.18
CA LYS A 235 19.18 10.12 -5.72
C LYS A 235 18.25 9.12 -5.07
N VAL A 236 17.40 8.42 -5.82
CA VAL A 236 16.37 7.53 -5.25
C VAL A 236 16.67 6.07 -5.61
N LYS A 237 16.80 5.21 -4.59
CA LYS A 237 16.95 3.76 -4.76
C LYS A 237 15.60 3.11 -5.06
N GLN A 238 14.55 3.45 -4.31
CA GLN A 238 13.21 2.90 -4.48
C GLN A 238 12.16 4.00 -4.44
N LEU A 239 11.20 3.92 -5.37
CA LEU A 239 10.02 4.77 -5.40
C LEU A 239 8.81 3.91 -5.04
N VAL A 240 8.05 4.32 -4.03
CA VAL A 240 6.76 3.72 -3.68
C VAL A 240 5.72 4.82 -3.78
N ALA A 241 4.67 4.61 -4.57
CA ALA A 241 3.68 5.66 -4.81
C ALA A 241 2.26 5.10 -4.86
N GLU A 242 1.34 5.81 -4.21
CA GLU A 242 -0.09 5.68 -4.51
C GLU A 242 -0.41 6.58 -5.71
N ILE A 243 -0.77 5.98 -6.85
CA ILE A 243 -1.13 6.73 -8.04
C ILE A 243 -2.63 7.00 -8.04
N HIS A 244 -2.99 8.29 -8.01
CA HIS A 244 -4.36 8.78 -7.96
C HIS A 244 -4.95 9.01 -9.36
N LEU A 245 -5.70 8.03 -9.88
CA LEU A 245 -6.45 8.15 -11.14
C LEU A 245 -7.93 8.44 -10.87
N GLU A 246 -8.65 8.93 -11.89
CA GLU A 246 -10.11 9.12 -11.81
C GLU A 246 -10.82 8.22 -12.84
N ALA A 247 -11.90 7.56 -12.42
CA ALA A 247 -12.65 6.66 -13.29
C ALA A 247 -13.28 7.35 -14.51
N ASP A 248 -13.52 8.66 -14.43
CA ASP A 248 -14.05 9.49 -15.50
C ASP A 248 -12.99 10.41 -16.15
N ASP A 249 -11.70 10.11 -15.95
CA ASP A 249 -10.63 10.73 -16.74
C ASP A 249 -10.94 10.60 -18.24
N ALA A 250 -10.78 11.70 -18.97
CA ALA A 250 -10.82 11.66 -20.42
C ALA A 250 -9.73 10.72 -20.95
N LEU A 251 -10.01 10.00 -22.03
CA LEU A 251 -9.12 8.94 -22.52
C LEU A 251 -7.69 9.44 -22.82
N ASP A 252 -7.56 10.67 -23.31
CA ASP A 252 -6.29 11.34 -23.55
C ASP A 252 -5.55 11.69 -22.25
N VAL A 253 -6.27 12.10 -21.20
CA VAL A 253 -5.71 12.31 -19.85
C VAL A 253 -5.16 10.99 -19.30
N LEU A 254 -5.95 9.91 -19.35
CA LEU A 254 -5.51 8.59 -18.89
C LEU A 254 -4.27 8.10 -19.67
N ARG A 255 -4.25 8.31 -20.99
CA ARG A 255 -3.06 8.02 -21.83
C ARG A 255 -1.85 8.82 -21.40
N HIS A 256 -2.01 10.11 -21.12
CA HIS A 256 -0.92 10.96 -20.67
C HIS A 256 -0.36 10.47 -19.32
N ARG A 257 -1.23 10.17 -18.36
CA ARG A 257 -0.88 9.63 -17.04
C ARG A 257 -0.14 8.29 -17.13
N VAL A 258 -0.62 7.37 -17.97
CA VAL A 258 0.08 6.11 -18.27
C VAL A 258 1.44 6.34 -18.92
N GLN A 259 1.54 7.30 -19.85
CA GLN A 259 2.81 7.63 -20.50
C GLN A 259 3.86 8.12 -19.49
N ILE A 260 3.48 8.90 -18.48
CA ILE A 260 4.39 9.33 -17.41
C ILE A 260 4.98 8.12 -16.68
N LEU A 261 4.15 7.14 -16.29
CA LEU A 261 4.63 5.93 -15.62
C LEU A 261 5.52 5.08 -16.54
N ARG A 262 5.21 5.01 -17.84
CA ARG A 262 6.07 4.33 -18.81
C ARG A 262 7.42 5.03 -18.99
N ASN A 263 7.45 6.36 -18.94
CA ASN A 263 8.69 7.12 -18.98
C ASN A 263 9.55 6.85 -17.74
N LEU A 264 8.94 6.81 -16.55
CA LEU A 264 9.63 6.40 -15.32
C LEU A 264 10.30 5.03 -15.49
N GLU A 265 9.57 4.05 -16.02
CA GLU A 265 10.10 2.70 -16.26
C GLU A 265 11.18 2.67 -17.35
N GLY A 266 11.04 3.52 -18.38
CA GLY A 266 12.04 3.73 -19.41
C GLY A 266 13.37 4.31 -18.90
N GLU A 267 13.34 5.06 -17.79
CA GLU A 267 14.52 5.58 -17.08
C GLU A 267 15.15 4.54 -16.12
N GLY A 268 14.74 3.27 -16.21
CA GLY A 268 15.37 2.16 -15.49
C GLY A 268 14.73 1.83 -14.14
N PHE A 269 13.52 2.31 -13.87
CA PHE A 269 12.72 1.90 -12.71
C PHE A 269 11.97 0.61 -13.00
N VAL A 270 12.24 -0.45 -12.25
CA VAL A 270 11.61 -1.76 -12.44
C VAL A 270 10.48 -1.93 -11.43
N ARG A 271 9.25 -2.04 -11.94
CA ARG A 271 8.05 -2.23 -11.11
C ARG A 271 8.01 -3.64 -10.56
N PHE A 272 8.09 -3.79 -9.24
CA PHE A 272 8.02 -5.09 -8.56
C PHE A 272 6.75 -5.30 -7.75
N THR A 273 5.92 -4.25 -7.61
CA THR A 273 4.59 -4.39 -7.00
C THR A 273 3.56 -3.49 -7.71
N SER A 274 2.33 -3.99 -7.79
CA SER A 274 1.14 -3.24 -8.18
C SER A 274 -0.07 -3.76 -7.41
N ARG A 275 -0.71 -2.92 -6.59
CA ARG A 275 -1.82 -3.31 -5.73
C ARG A 275 -2.95 -2.27 -5.82
N PRO A 276 -4.10 -2.62 -6.40
CA PRO A 276 -5.28 -1.77 -6.32
C PRO A 276 -5.70 -1.59 -4.86
N ASN A 277 -6.18 -0.38 -4.51
CA ASN A 277 -6.70 -0.17 -3.16
C ASN A 277 -8.01 -0.96 -2.97
N PRO A 278 -8.10 -1.87 -1.97
CA PRO A 278 -9.23 -2.76 -1.79
C PRO A 278 -10.55 -2.03 -1.45
N PHE A 279 -10.49 -0.77 -1.01
CA PHE A 279 -11.69 0.02 -0.72
C PHE A 279 -12.30 0.68 -1.96
N PHE A 280 -11.55 0.72 -3.06
CA PHE A 280 -11.92 1.34 -4.33
C PHE A 280 -11.92 0.35 -5.51
N ASP A 281 -11.45 -0.89 -5.31
CA ASP A 281 -11.45 -1.97 -6.31
C ASP A 281 -12.89 -2.46 -6.58
N VAL A 282 -13.61 -1.71 -7.40
CA VAL A 282 -14.85 -2.18 -8.04
C VAL A 282 -14.44 -3.18 -9.15
N PRO A 283 -15.05 -4.36 -9.25
CA PRO A 283 -14.82 -5.28 -10.36
C PRO A 283 -14.94 -4.50 -11.68
N LEU A 284 -13.93 -4.65 -12.56
CA LEU A 284 -13.80 -3.95 -13.83
C LEU A 284 -14.96 -4.32 -14.79
N ASP A 285 -16.17 -3.86 -14.49
CA ASP A 285 -17.20 -3.70 -15.51
C ASP A 285 -17.02 -2.30 -16.09
N VAL A 286 -16.29 -2.25 -17.20
CA VAL A 286 -15.94 -1.02 -17.92
C VAL A 286 -17.18 -0.23 -18.34
N SER A 287 -18.35 -0.87 -18.41
CA SER A 287 -19.63 -0.24 -18.73
C SER A 287 -20.37 0.34 -17.52
N GLN A 288 -19.92 0.05 -16.29
CA GLN A 288 -20.61 0.43 -15.05
C GLN A 288 -19.81 1.37 -14.13
N TYR A 289 -18.67 1.92 -14.57
CA TYR A 289 -17.92 2.89 -13.76
C TYR A 289 -18.78 4.10 -13.39
N LYS A 290 -19.32 4.06 -12.17
CA LYS A 290 -19.88 5.20 -11.48
C LYS A 290 -18.71 5.91 -10.84
N LYS A 291 -18.25 6.99 -11.47
CA LYS A 291 -17.44 8.11 -10.92
C LYS A 291 -16.71 7.86 -9.60
N GLY A 292 -15.39 8.03 -9.59
CA GLY A 292 -14.61 8.08 -8.35
C GLY A 292 -13.13 7.78 -8.54
N PRO A 293 -12.34 7.94 -7.46
CA PRO A 293 -10.91 7.76 -7.50
C PRO A 293 -10.54 6.28 -7.64
N ILE A 294 -9.44 6.02 -8.33
CA ILE A 294 -8.83 4.71 -8.52
C ILE A 294 -7.38 4.78 -8.02
N PRO A 295 -7.16 4.75 -6.70
CA PRO A 295 -5.83 4.69 -6.13
C PRO A 295 -5.21 3.31 -6.33
N ILE A 296 -3.94 3.30 -6.76
CA ILE A 296 -3.17 2.08 -6.99
C ILE A 296 -1.78 2.26 -6.37
N ASP A 297 -1.43 1.36 -5.45
CA ASP A 297 -0.11 1.28 -4.86
C ASP A 297 0.87 0.59 -5.81
N LEU A 298 1.85 1.35 -6.27
CA LEU A 298 2.91 0.89 -7.15
C LEU A 298 4.27 1.04 -6.46
N ALA A 299 5.15 0.07 -6.66
CA ALA A 299 6.52 0.13 -6.14
C ALA A 299 7.54 -0.24 -7.22
N TRP A 300 8.59 0.56 -7.31
CA TRP A 300 9.70 0.38 -8.22
C TRP A 300 11.03 0.44 -7.48
N TYR A 301 11.98 -0.38 -7.92
CA TYR A 301 13.39 -0.12 -7.63
C TYR A 301 14.09 0.48 -8.82
N ASN A 302 15.12 1.29 -8.54
CA ASN A 302 16.00 1.85 -9.56
C ASN A 302 17.09 0.83 -9.90
N SER A 303 17.06 0.30 -11.12
CA SER A 303 18.02 -0.71 -11.59
C SER A 303 19.48 -0.24 -11.57
N ARG A 304 19.73 1.08 -11.57
CA ARG A 304 21.08 1.63 -11.40
C ARG A 304 21.78 1.19 -10.12
N TYR A 305 21.00 0.98 -9.06
CA TYR A 305 21.51 0.55 -7.75
C TYR A 305 21.29 -0.95 -7.49
N TYR A 306 20.68 -1.66 -8.45
CA TYR A 306 20.46 -3.09 -8.39
C TYR A 306 21.34 -3.76 -9.46
N PRO A 307 22.63 -4.02 -9.18
CA PRO A 307 23.49 -4.66 -10.15
C PRO A 307 22.90 -6.02 -10.52
N SER A 308 22.78 -6.29 -11.81
CA SER A 308 22.47 -7.62 -12.30
C SER A 308 23.51 -8.57 -11.71
N VAL A 309 23.05 -9.61 -11.01
CA VAL A 309 23.94 -10.72 -10.62
C VAL A 309 24.49 -11.27 -11.93
N ILE A 310 25.75 -10.96 -12.25
CA ILE A 310 26.51 -11.60 -13.33
C ILE A 310 26.82 -13.03 -12.89
#